data_AF-A0A2T4DVD1-F1
#
_entry.id   AF-A0A2T4DVD1-F1
#
_cell.length_a   1.000
_cell.length_b   1.000
_cell.length_c   1.000
_cell.angle_alpha   90.00
_cell.angle_beta   90.00
_cell.angle_gamma   90.00
#
_symmetry.space_group_name_H-M   'P 1'
#
loop_
_entity.id
_entity.type
_entity.pdbx_description
1 polymer ?
#
loop_
_entity_poly.entity_id
_entity_poly.type
_entity_poly.pdbx_seq_one_letter_code
_entity_poly.pdbx_strand_id
1 'polypeptide(L)'
;MKNIILAIFFLSLFFSCRPEFEDIRQPESRSAGLSGTWTLSSVFQVDEKAVSKGYPDFVQRIELTEKAGFNDYQLVLNQNSDGRPTSFEEVNSDAPEIIGITSGTWTLDDPDYPQELTFTNEAGKSFTMKISTYLGLAEGELNLSFSRIVDDEPIVTYEYKFVK
;
A
#
# COMPACT_ATOMS: atom_id res chain seq x y z
N MET A 1 -35.87 18.13 54.35
CA MET A 1 -36.05 17.60 52.96
C MET A 1 -35.50 18.54 51.89
N LYS A 2 -35.74 19.86 51.95
CA LYS A 2 -35.19 20.85 51.00
C LYS A 2 -33.65 20.87 50.88
N ASN A 3 -32.93 20.61 51.98
CA ASN A 3 -31.46 20.63 52.02
C ASN A 3 -30.81 19.33 51.48
N ILE A 4 -31.56 18.23 51.37
CA ILE A 4 -31.05 16.95 50.84
C ILE A 4 -31.10 16.95 49.30
N ILE A 5 -32.11 17.60 48.72
CA ILE A 5 -32.25 17.73 47.26
C ILE A 5 -31.13 18.61 46.68
N LEU A 6 -30.70 19.64 47.41
CA LEU A 6 -29.58 20.51 46.99
C LEU A 6 -28.24 19.74 46.98
N ALA A 7 -28.05 18.81 47.92
CA ALA A 7 -26.82 18.00 48.01
C ALA A 7 -26.71 16.98 46.87
N ILE A 8 -27.83 16.41 46.43
CA ILE A 8 -27.87 15.43 45.31
C ILE A 8 -27.57 16.14 43.97
N PHE A 9 -28.03 17.38 43.79
CA PHE A 9 -27.75 18.15 42.58
C PHE A 9 -26.27 18.59 42.47
N PHE A 10 -25.60 18.81 43.60
CA PHE A 10 -24.19 19.19 43.62
C PHE A 10 -23.25 17.99 43.34
N LEU A 11 -23.68 16.77 43.69
CA LEU A 11 -22.88 15.56 43.50
C LEU A 11 -22.85 15.08 42.03
N SER A 12 -23.87 15.39 41.23
CA SER A 12 -23.91 15.01 39.81
C SER A 12 -22.97 15.81 38.90
N LEU A 13 -22.41 16.93 39.38
CA LEU A 13 -21.48 17.75 38.59
C LEU A 13 -20.06 17.18 38.53
N PHE A 14 -19.69 16.25 39.42
CA PHE A 14 -18.34 15.68 39.48
C PHE A 14 -18.15 14.38 38.68
N PHE A 15 -19.21 13.82 38.09
CA PHE A 15 -19.14 12.59 37.28
C PHE A 15 -19.13 12.81 35.76
N SER A 16 -19.04 14.06 35.29
CA SER A 16 -18.88 14.34 33.85
C SER A 16 -17.41 14.24 33.41
N CYS A 17 -16.79 13.09 33.64
CA CYS A 17 -15.51 12.75 33.03
C CYS A 17 -15.79 12.31 31.58
N ARG A 18 -15.62 13.22 30.61
CA ARG A 18 -15.63 12.82 29.21
C ARG A 18 -14.36 12.00 28.95
N PRO A 19 -14.44 10.87 28.22
CA PRO A 19 -13.23 10.22 27.73
C PRO A 19 -12.45 11.26 26.92
N GLU A 20 -11.21 11.51 27.33
CA GLU A 20 -10.27 12.32 26.58
C GLU A 20 -10.00 11.54 25.28
N PHE A 21 -10.38 12.11 24.14
CA PHE A 21 -10.03 11.50 22.86
C PHE A 21 -8.52 11.58 22.72
N GLU A 22 -7.89 10.47 22.35
CA GLU A 22 -6.47 10.49 22.00
C GLU A 22 -6.23 11.57 20.94
N ASP A 23 -5.14 12.30 21.10
CA ASP A 23 -4.76 13.37 20.18
C ASP A 23 -4.68 12.80 18.76
N ILE A 24 -5.29 13.49 17.79
CA ILE A 24 -5.24 13.06 16.39
C ILE A 24 -3.77 13.20 15.99
N ARG A 25 -3.07 12.05 15.88
CA ARG A 25 -1.66 12.00 15.51
C ARG A 25 -1.43 12.84 14.26
N GLN A 26 -0.29 13.52 14.19
CA GLN A 26 0.09 14.22 12.96
C GLN A 26 0.08 13.24 11.79
N PRO A 27 -0.38 13.66 10.59
CA PRO A 27 -0.37 12.80 9.43
C PRO A 27 1.05 12.26 9.22
N GLU A 28 1.20 10.94 9.24
CA GLU A 28 2.47 10.32 8.89
C GLU A 28 2.78 10.64 7.42
N SER A 29 4.06 10.92 7.13
CA SER A 29 4.50 11.11 5.76
C SER A 29 4.25 9.83 4.97
N ARG A 30 3.44 9.91 3.92
CA ARG A 30 3.12 8.76 3.06
C ARG A 30 4.39 8.14 2.47
N SER A 31 5.34 8.97 2.07
CA SER A 31 6.63 8.51 1.53
C SER A 31 7.45 7.77 2.58
N ALA A 32 7.44 8.19 3.85
CA ALA A 32 8.13 7.47 4.91
C ALA A 32 7.55 6.07 5.13
N GLY A 33 6.22 5.94 5.03
CA GLY A 33 5.50 4.68 5.19
C GLY A 33 5.77 3.64 4.08
N LEU A 34 6.33 4.03 2.93
CA LEU A 34 6.64 3.11 1.83
C LEU A 34 7.95 2.33 2.04
N SER A 35 8.85 2.84 2.87
CA SER A 35 10.12 2.15 3.14
C SER A 35 9.92 0.89 4.00
N GLY A 36 10.75 -0.12 3.78
CA GLY A 36 10.69 -1.37 4.54
C GLY A 36 10.94 -2.61 3.70
N THR A 37 10.77 -3.77 4.33
CA THR A 37 10.76 -5.08 3.67
C THR A 37 9.33 -5.55 3.57
N TRP A 38 8.87 -5.73 2.34
CA TRP A 38 7.48 -6.02 2.00
C TRP A 38 7.38 -7.42 1.43
N THR A 39 6.65 -8.31 2.09
CA THR A 39 6.41 -9.68 1.60
C THR A 39 5.13 -9.70 0.77
N LEU A 40 5.18 -10.29 -0.42
CA LEU A 40 4.00 -10.36 -1.28
C LEU A 40 2.96 -11.32 -0.67
N SER A 41 1.76 -10.80 -0.44
CA SER A 41 0.65 -11.55 0.14
C SER A 41 -0.32 -12.05 -0.92
N SER A 42 -0.61 -11.24 -1.94
CA SER A 42 -1.50 -11.66 -3.02
C SER A 42 -1.23 -10.97 -4.35
N VAL A 43 -1.46 -11.69 -5.44
CA VAL A 43 -1.44 -11.16 -6.80
C VAL A 43 -2.74 -11.49 -7.51
N PHE A 44 -3.42 -10.46 -8.00
CA PHE A 44 -4.56 -10.61 -8.90
C PHE A 44 -4.21 -10.12 -10.28
N GLN A 45 -4.66 -10.85 -11.30
CA GLN A 45 -4.71 -10.36 -12.67
C GLN A 45 -6.16 -10.03 -13.01
N VAL A 46 -6.37 -8.83 -13.54
CA VAL A 46 -7.65 -8.27 -13.93
C VAL A 46 -7.70 -8.15 -15.45
N ASP A 47 -8.73 -8.73 -16.07
CA ASP A 47 -9.05 -8.54 -17.49
C ASP A 47 -9.92 -7.29 -17.64
N GLU A 48 -9.31 -6.19 -18.08
CA GLU A 48 -9.97 -4.89 -18.24
C GLU A 48 -11.06 -4.89 -19.31
N LYS A 49 -10.98 -5.79 -20.30
CA LYS A 49 -12.04 -5.97 -21.31
C LYS A 49 -13.24 -6.70 -20.72
N ALA A 50 -13.02 -7.62 -19.78
CA ALA A 50 -14.11 -8.26 -19.06
C ALA A 50 -14.81 -7.28 -18.10
N VAL A 51 -14.01 -6.43 -17.40
CA VAL A 51 -14.51 -5.36 -16.52
C VAL A 51 -15.37 -4.37 -17.31
N SER A 52 -14.85 -3.81 -18.40
CA SER A 52 -15.57 -2.81 -19.22
C SER A 52 -16.86 -3.35 -19.84
N LYS A 53 -16.93 -4.66 -20.09
CA LYS A 53 -18.14 -5.34 -20.60
C LYS A 53 -19.12 -5.77 -19.50
N GLY A 54 -18.79 -5.54 -18.23
CA GLY A 54 -19.68 -5.85 -17.10
C GLY A 54 -19.88 -7.35 -16.86
N TYR A 55 -18.89 -8.18 -17.17
CA TYR A 55 -18.94 -9.61 -16.82
C TYR A 55 -18.95 -9.80 -15.29
N PRO A 56 -19.35 -10.96 -14.76
CA PRO A 56 -19.20 -11.25 -13.34
C PRO A 56 -17.74 -11.24 -12.86
N ASP A 57 -17.50 -10.89 -11.59
CA ASP A 57 -16.16 -10.75 -11.00
C ASP A 57 -15.23 -11.96 -11.21
N PHE A 58 -15.76 -13.18 -11.09
CA PHE A 58 -14.98 -14.41 -11.31
C PHE A 58 -14.46 -14.61 -12.75
N VAL A 59 -14.99 -13.84 -13.72
CA VAL A 59 -14.48 -13.77 -15.11
C VAL A 59 -13.50 -12.62 -15.26
N GLN A 60 -13.69 -11.55 -14.49
CA GLN A 60 -12.84 -10.35 -14.53
C GLN A 60 -11.48 -10.59 -13.86
N ARG A 61 -11.44 -11.37 -12.79
CA ARG A 61 -10.25 -11.47 -11.92
C ARG A 61 -9.83 -12.91 -11.71
N ILE A 62 -8.51 -13.13 -11.73
CA ILE A 62 -7.90 -14.41 -11.38
C ILE A 62 -6.78 -14.19 -10.35
N GLU A 63 -6.82 -14.96 -9.27
CA GLU A 63 -5.73 -15.00 -8.29
C GLU A 63 -4.57 -15.85 -8.83
N LEU A 64 -3.36 -15.28 -8.75
CA LEU A 64 -2.12 -15.84 -9.28
C LEU A 64 -1.10 -16.22 -8.20
N THR A 65 -1.30 -15.80 -6.94
CA THR A 65 -0.33 -15.93 -5.84
C THR A 65 0.30 -17.33 -5.77
N GLU A 66 -0.52 -18.36 -5.55
CA GLU A 66 -0.07 -19.74 -5.45
C GLU A 66 0.35 -20.32 -6.81
N LYS A 67 -0.35 -19.93 -7.88
CA LYS A 67 -0.13 -20.50 -9.23
C LYS A 67 1.22 -20.11 -9.83
N ALA A 68 1.75 -18.96 -9.43
CA ALA A 68 3.01 -18.41 -9.90
C ALA A 68 4.13 -18.54 -8.86
N GLY A 69 3.88 -19.15 -7.69
CA GLY A 69 4.93 -19.44 -6.70
C GLY A 69 5.42 -18.21 -5.93
N PHE A 70 4.59 -17.18 -5.76
CA PHE A 70 4.99 -15.92 -5.11
C PHE A 70 5.12 -15.96 -3.58
N ASN A 71 5.07 -17.14 -2.95
CA ASN A 71 4.88 -17.30 -1.50
C ASN A 71 5.98 -16.63 -0.66
N ASP A 72 7.21 -16.55 -1.18
CA ASP A 72 8.37 -16.01 -0.48
C ASP A 72 8.93 -14.75 -1.17
N TYR A 73 8.18 -14.14 -2.08
CA TYR A 73 8.62 -12.93 -2.77
C TYR A 73 8.69 -11.75 -1.79
N GLN A 74 9.80 -11.02 -1.79
CA GLN A 74 9.95 -9.79 -1.02
C GLN A 74 10.44 -8.61 -1.88
N LEU A 75 9.95 -7.42 -1.56
CA LEU A 75 10.40 -6.15 -2.08
C LEU A 75 11.00 -5.34 -0.93
N VAL A 76 12.29 -5.04 -1.01
CA VAL A 76 12.98 -4.18 -0.05
C VAL A 76 13.07 -2.78 -0.62
N LEU A 77 12.57 -1.78 0.10
CA LEU A 77 12.60 -0.36 -0.26
C LEU A 77 13.35 0.43 0.80
N ASN A 78 14.54 0.91 0.47
CA ASN A 78 15.38 1.67 1.39
C ASN A 78 15.22 3.19 1.20
N GLN A 79 15.39 3.92 2.29
CA GLN A 79 15.48 5.38 2.30
C GLN A 79 16.75 5.82 3.04
N ASN A 80 17.18 7.05 2.79
CA ASN A 80 18.23 7.69 3.57
C ASN A 80 17.67 8.29 4.89
N SER A 81 18.55 8.89 5.70
CA SER A 81 18.17 9.56 6.96
C SER A 81 17.18 10.71 6.80
N ASP A 82 17.07 11.27 5.59
CA ASP A 82 16.18 12.38 5.26
C ASP A 82 14.84 11.90 4.70
N GLY A 83 14.57 10.58 4.73
CA GLY A 83 13.34 9.97 4.22
C GLY A 83 13.25 9.93 2.69
N ARG A 84 14.37 10.10 1.97
CA ARG A 84 14.40 10.05 0.51
C ARG A 84 14.66 8.63 0.02
N PRO A 85 13.97 8.16 -1.03
CA PRO A 85 14.24 6.89 -1.70
C PRO A 85 15.73 6.72 -2.06
N THR A 86 16.28 5.53 -1.81
CA THR A 86 17.66 5.18 -2.16
C THR A 86 17.72 3.94 -3.04
N SER A 87 17.82 2.76 -2.43
CA SER A 87 17.94 1.48 -3.13
C SER A 87 16.70 0.62 -2.98
N PHE A 88 16.50 -0.27 -3.94
CA PHE A 88 15.54 -1.36 -3.82
C PHE A 88 16.18 -2.70 -4.18
N GLU A 89 15.56 -3.77 -3.72
CA GLU A 89 15.92 -5.16 -4.03
C GLU A 89 14.64 -6.01 -4.12
N GLU A 90 14.53 -6.83 -5.17
CA GLU A 90 13.59 -7.94 -5.24
C GLU A 90 14.32 -9.19 -4.71
N VAL A 91 13.82 -9.75 -3.61
CA VAL A 91 14.28 -11.03 -3.09
C VAL A 91 13.27 -12.09 -3.52
N ASN A 92 13.72 -13.02 -4.33
CA ASN A 92 12.86 -14.04 -4.91
C ASN A 92 13.62 -15.35 -5.07
N SER A 93 13.12 -16.43 -4.47
CA SER A 93 13.72 -17.75 -4.56
C SER A 93 13.27 -18.53 -5.80
N ASP A 94 12.01 -18.41 -6.24
CA ASP A 94 11.41 -19.30 -7.26
C ASP A 94 10.28 -18.70 -8.12
N ALA A 95 9.82 -17.47 -7.85
CA ALA A 95 8.70 -16.84 -8.56
C ALA A 95 9.14 -16.10 -9.84
N PRO A 96 8.22 -15.78 -10.77
CA PRO A 96 8.50 -14.86 -11.86
C PRO A 96 8.93 -13.47 -11.36
N GLU A 97 9.79 -12.79 -12.12
CA GLU A 97 10.14 -11.39 -11.86
C GLU A 97 8.92 -10.49 -12.05
N ILE A 98 8.68 -9.55 -11.11
CA ILE A 98 7.57 -8.59 -11.18
C ILE A 98 8.02 -7.29 -11.86
N ILE A 99 9.11 -6.69 -11.37
CA ILE A 99 9.70 -5.45 -11.90
C ILE A 99 10.61 -5.77 -13.10
N GLY A 100 11.10 -7.00 -13.20
CA GLY A 100 12.07 -7.41 -14.22
C GLY A 100 13.44 -6.76 -14.02
N ILE A 101 13.69 -6.28 -12.80
CA ILE A 101 14.91 -5.64 -12.33
C ILE A 101 15.06 -6.06 -10.86
N THR A 102 16.11 -6.81 -10.55
CA THR A 102 16.28 -7.39 -9.21
C THR A 102 16.83 -6.42 -8.17
N SER A 103 17.53 -5.37 -8.59
CA SER A 103 18.06 -4.35 -7.67
C SER A 103 18.39 -3.05 -8.40
N GLY A 104 18.40 -1.94 -7.66
CA GLY A 104 18.79 -0.64 -8.17
C GLY A 104 18.35 0.50 -7.27
N THR A 105 17.97 1.62 -7.86
CA THR A 105 17.39 2.76 -7.15
C THR A 105 15.89 2.86 -7.41
N TRP A 106 15.12 3.36 -6.45
CA TRP A 106 13.72 3.68 -6.67
C TRP A 106 13.47 5.17 -6.41
N THR A 107 12.46 5.73 -7.06
CA THR A 107 12.04 7.13 -6.92
C THR A 107 10.54 7.23 -6.84
N LEU A 108 10.07 8.35 -6.31
CA LEU A 108 8.67 8.76 -6.30
C LEU A 108 8.45 9.84 -7.37
N ASP A 109 7.25 9.86 -7.95
CA ASP A 109 6.79 10.96 -8.80
C ASP A 109 6.61 12.27 -8.00
N ASP A 110 6.02 12.16 -6.80
CA ASP A 110 5.82 13.27 -5.85
C ASP A 110 6.21 12.80 -4.43
N PRO A 111 7.07 13.53 -3.70
CA PRO A 111 7.52 13.14 -2.36
C PRO A 111 6.46 13.29 -1.26
N ASP A 112 5.45 14.15 -1.45
CA ASP A 112 4.39 14.42 -0.48
C ASP A 112 3.15 13.55 -0.75
N TYR A 113 2.83 13.31 -2.03
CA TYR A 113 1.66 12.56 -2.48
C TYR A 113 2.00 11.54 -3.59
N PRO A 114 2.86 10.55 -3.33
CA PRO A 114 3.39 9.67 -4.35
C PRO A 114 2.32 8.81 -5.02
N GLN A 115 2.10 8.94 -6.33
CA GLN A 115 1.18 8.06 -7.05
C GLN A 115 1.92 6.89 -7.69
N GLU A 116 3.22 7.04 -7.93
CA GLU A 116 4.01 6.07 -8.68
C GLU A 116 5.37 5.82 -8.00
N LEU A 117 5.80 4.56 -8.04
CA LEU A 117 7.16 4.15 -7.72
C LEU A 117 7.86 3.78 -9.03
N THR A 118 9.00 4.40 -9.30
CA THR A 118 9.83 4.05 -10.46
C THR A 118 11.12 3.39 -9.99
N PHE A 119 11.35 2.17 -10.46
CA PHE A 119 12.53 1.34 -10.20
C PHE A 119 13.50 1.46 -11.36
N THR A 120 14.79 1.70 -11.12
CA THR A 120 15.82 1.85 -12.15
C THR A 120 17.10 1.11 -11.79
N ASN A 121 17.65 0.32 -12.70
CA ASN A 121 18.97 -0.31 -12.51
C ASN A 121 20.12 0.55 -13.00
N GLU A 122 21.35 0.09 -12.75
CA GLU A 122 22.58 0.75 -13.19
C GLU A 122 22.68 0.88 -14.72
N ALA A 123 22.02 -0.01 -15.48
CA ALA A 123 21.97 0.04 -16.95
C ALA A 123 20.93 1.04 -17.48
N GLY A 124 20.18 1.73 -16.61
CA GLY A 124 19.16 2.72 -16.98
C GLY A 124 17.84 2.11 -17.45
N LYS A 125 17.61 0.80 -17.29
CA LYS A 125 16.30 0.19 -17.48
C LYS A 125 15.41 0.63 -16.32
N SER A 126 14.21 1.10 -16.63
CA SER A 126 13.23 1.52 -15.62
C SER A 126 11.91 0.75 -15.73
N PHE A 127 11.24 0.60 -14.59
CA PHE A 127 9.90 0.02 -14.47
C PHE A 127 9.09 0.81 -13.44
N THR A 128 7.83 1.09 -13.74
CA THR A 128 6.98 1.95 -12.90
C THR A 128 5.74 1.19 -12.45
N MET A 129 5.45 1.27 -11.15
CA MET A 129 4.23 0.74 -10.53
C MET A 129 3.42 1.90 -9.94
N LYS A 130 2.10 1.77 -9.97
CA LYS A 130 1.18 2.73 -9.35
C LYS A 130 0.83 2.29 -7.94
N ILE A 131 0.73 3.23 -7.01
CA ILE A 131 0.14 3.00 -5.70
C ILE A 131 -1.38 2.92 -5.87
N SER A 132 -1.96 1.75 -5.66
CA SER A 132 -3.39 1.55 -5.86
C SER A 132 -4.21 2.18 -4.74
N THR A 133 -3.72 2.09 -3.50
CA THR A 133 -4.35 2.71 -2.32
C THR A 133 -3.34 2.86 -1.20
N TYR A 134 -3.52 3.89 -0.36
CA TYR A 134 -2.79 4.07 0.90
C TYR A 134 -3.54 3.49 2.10
N LEU A 135 -4.77 3.03 1.91
CA LEU A 135 -5.50 2.33 2.97
C LEU A 135 -4.71 1.07 3.34
N GLY A 136 -4.44 0.89 4.63
CA GLY A 136 -3.62 -0.21 5.12
C GLY A 136 -2.13 0.12 5.27
N LEU A 137 -1.62 1.24 4.72
CA LEU A 137 -0.16 1.51 4.74
C LEU A 137 0.38 1.67 6.17
N ALA A 138 -0.35 2.37 7.03
CA ALA A 138 -0.01 2.51 8.44
C ALA A 138 -0.06 1.16 9.17
N GLU A 139 -1.01 0.31 8.78
CA GLU A 139 -1.21 -1.06 9.26
C GLU A 139 -0.21 -2.06 8.67
N GLY A 140 0.63 -1.65 7.74
CA GLY A 140 1.62 -2.52 7.12
C GLY A 140 1.14 -3.26 5.89
N GLU A 141 0.27 -2.65 5.09
CA GLU A 141 -0.15 -3.13 3.78
C GLU A 141 0.24 -2.14 2.67
N LEU A 142 0.99 -2.61 1.67
CA LEU A 142 1.36 -1.83 0.49
C LEU A 142 0.66 -2.41 -0.73
N ASN A 143 -0.16 -1.62 -1.40
CA ASN A 143 -0.93 -2.04 -2.57
C ASN A 143 -0.40 -1.34 -3.82
N LEU A 144 0.19 -2.12 -4.73
CA LEU A 144 0.76 -1.64 -5.98
C LEU A 144 0.04 -2.25 -7.18
N SER A 145 0.07 -1.56 -8.31
CA SER A 145 -0.50 -2.07 -9.56
C SER A 145 0.34 -1.73 -10.77
N PHE A 146 0.20 -2.56 -11.80
CA PHE A 146 0.82 -2.37 -13.10
C PHE A 146 -0.16 -2.79 -14.19
N SER A 147 -0.36 -1.95 -15.21
CA SER A 147 -1.25 -2.26 -16.33
C SER A 147 -0.46 -2.43 -17.62
N ARG A 148 -0.77 -3.49 -18.37
CA ARG A 148 -0.34 -3.64 -19.77
C ARG A 148 -1.26 -2.81 -20.63
N ILE A 149 -0.69 -1.87 -21.37
CA ILE A 149 -1.42 -0.94 -22.24
C ILE A 149 -1.20 -1.36 -23.69
N VAL A 150 -2.28 -1.39 -24.46
CA VAL A 150 -2.28 -1.58 -25.92
C VAL A 150 -3.21 -0.52 -26.50
N ASP A 151 -2.71 0.25 -27.48
CA ASP A 151 -3.46 1.35 -28.11
C ASP A 151 -4.03 2.36 -27.07
N ASP A 152 -3.22 2.74 -26.08
CA ASP A 152 -3.57 3.63 -24.96
C ASP A 152 -4.69 3.12 -24.01
N GLU A 153 -5.13 1.86 -24.18
CA GLU A 153 -6.09 1.21 -23.29
C GLU A 153 -5.43 0.13 -22.43
N PRO A 154 -5.71 0.08 -21.11
CA PRO A 154 -5.27 -1.04 -20.29
C PRO A 154 -6.04 -2.30 -20.71
N ILE A 155 -5.31 -3.37 -21.01
CA ILE A 155 -5.91 -4.66 -21.40
C ILE A 155 -5.88 -5.67 -20.24
N VAL A 156 -4.85 -5.57 -19.40
CA VAL A 156 -4.64 -6.44 -18.24
C VAL A 156 -3.97 -5.60 -17.16
N THR A 157 -4.54 -5.64 -15.96
CA THR A 157 -3.93 -5.01 -14.77
C THR A 157 -3.52 -6.09 -13.78
N TYR A 158 -2.33 -5.97 -13.22
CA TYR A 158 -1.87 -6.78 -12.11
C TYR A 158 -1.94 -5.95 -10.84
N GLU A 159 -2.58 -6.50 -9.82
CA GLU A 159 -2.72 -5.90 -8.50
C GLU A 159 -1.93 -6.73 -7.49
N TYR A 160 -0.99 -6.08 -6.81
CA TYR A 160 -0.07 -6.69 -5.86
C TYR A 160 -0.36 -6.12 -4.48
N LYS A 161 -0.63 -7.00 -3.52
CA LYS A 161 -0.72 -6.65 -2.11
C LYS A 161 0.49 -7.20 -1.38
N PHE A 162 1.24 -6.32 -0.75
CA PHE A 162 2.35 -6.66 0.13
C PHE A 162 2.01 -6.38 1.58
N VAL A 163 2.67 -7.11 2.49
CA VAL A 163 2.55 -6.97 3.94
C VAL A 163 3.91 -6.91 4.62
N LYS A 164 4.00 -6.21 5.75
CA LYS A 164 5.21 -6.12 6.60
C LYS A 164 5.08 -6.89 7.90
#